data_AF-A0A838EM34-F1
#
_entry.id   AF-A0A838EM34-F1
#
_cell.length_a   1.000
_cell.length_b   1.000
_cell.length_c   1.000
_cell.angle_alpha   90.00
_cell.angle_beta   90.00
_cell.angle_gamma   90.00
#
_symmetry.space_group_name_H-M   'P 1'
#
loop_
_entity.id
_entity.type
_entity.pdbx_description
1 polymer ?
#
loop_
_entity_poly.entity_id
_entity_poly.type
_entity_poly.pdbx_seq_one_letter_code
_entity_poly.pdbx_strand_id
1 'polypeptide(L)'
;HSAVTLLPVTSKEDYQGILEKTHERDIFIVATANAHLDEGQAGIVRFLVDNGRRVIGIAVRNPYDLAAYPQLRTYLATYEYTRPALLAAVRVIFGEKQAQGHLPVTVSV
;
A
#
# COMPACT_ATOMS: atom_id res chain seq x y z
N HIS A 1 16.11 -15.95 -5.63
CA HIS A 1 15.84 -15.46 -4.27
C HIS A 1 15.44 -14.00 -4.36
N SER A 2 14.17 -13.67 -4.19
CA SER A 2 13.73 -12.28 -4.12
C SER A 2 14.03 -11.75 -2.71
N ALA A 3 14.90 -10.76 -2.60
CA ALA A 3 15.19 -10.10 -1.33
C ALA A 3 14.02 -9.18 -0.96
N VAL A 4 13.58 -9.20 0.30
CA VAL A 4 12.63 -8.22 0.84
C VAL A 4 13.45 -7.16 1.55
N THR A 5 13.25 -5.90 1.18
CA THR A 5 13.91 -4.74 1.80
C THR A 5 12.87 -3.88 2.49
N LEU A 6 13.09 -3.59 3.77
CA LEU A 6 12.30 -2.60 4.51
C LEU A 6 12.91 -1.21 4.28
N LEU A 7 12.10 -0.30 3.75
CA LEU A 7 12.50 1.08 3.52
C LEU A 7 11.85 1.96 4.59
N PRO A 8 12.62 2.52 5.54
CA PRO A 8 12.07 3.49 6.47
C PRO A 8 11.69 4.76 5.71
N VAL A 9 10.49 5.27 5.96
CA VAL A 9 10.02 6.55 5.41
C VAL A 9 9.59 7.40 6.59
N THR A 10 10.37 8.44 6.87
CA THR A 10 10.18 9.31 8.03
C THR A 10 9.79 10.72 7.63
N SER A 11 10.11 11.14 6.40
CA SER A 11 9.70 12.42 5.85
C SER A 11 9.66 12.41 4.31
N LYS A 12 9.24 13.53 3.70
CA LYS A 12 9.16 13.66 2.23
C LYS A 12 10.54 13.66 1.57
N GLU A 13 11.57 14.08 2.30
CA GLU A 13 12.95 14.07 1.84
C GLU A 13 13.46 12.65 1.55
N ASP A 14 12.89 11.63 2.20
CA ASP A 14 13.26 10.21 1.98
C ASP A 14 12.77 9.67 0.62
N TYR A 15 11.82 10.34 -0.04
CA TYR A 15 11.13 9.79 -1.22
C TYR A 15 12.08 9.54 -2.39
N GLN A 16 13.00 10.47 -2.66
CA GLN A 16 13.99 10.30 -3.73
C GLN A 16 14.96 9.15 -3.43
N GLY A 17 15.38 9.01 -2.18
CA GLY A 17 16.26 7.92 -1.75
C GLY A 17 15.64 6.53 -1.95
N ILE A 18 14.30 6.43 -1.98
CA ILE A 18 13.61 5.18 -2.34
C ILE A 18 13.85 4.83 -3.80
N LEU A 19 13.73 5.80 -4.71
CA LEU A 19 13.91 5.57 -6.15
C LEU A 19 15.36 5.22 -6.50
N GLU A 20 16.32 5.78 -5.78
CA GLU A 20 17.76 5.50 -5.95
C GLU A 20 18.14 4.09 -5.49
N LYS A 21 17.48 3.58 -4.45
CA LYS A 21 17.76 2.26 -3.85
C LYS A 21 16.95 1.12 -4.47
N THR A 22 16.09 1.42 -5.45
CA THR A 22 15.15 0.45 -6.03
C THR A 22 15.12 0.50 -7.55
N HIS A 23 14.92 -0.65 -8.16
CA HIS A 23 14.77 -0.79 -9.61
C HIS A 23 13.31 -0.59 -10.04
N GLU A 24 13.10 -0.20 -11.29
CA GLU A 24 11.75 0.01 -11.85
C GLU A 24 10.87 -1.24 -11.80
N ARG A 25 11.48 -2.42 -11.73
CA ARG A 25 10.79 -3.71 -11.68
C ARG A 25 10.34 -4.11 -10.27
N ASP A 26 10.81 -3.40 -9.25
CA ASP A 26 10.46 -3.69 -7.86
C ASP A 26 8.97 -3.44 -7.60
N ILE A 27 8.41 -4.23 -6.69
CA ILE A 27 7.02 -4.10 -6.24
C ILE A 27 7.03 -3.57 -4.82
N PHE A 28 6.27 -2.50 -4.60
CA PHE A 28 6.10 -1.86 -3.31
C PHE A 28 4.82 -2.36 -2.66
N ILE A 29 4.93 -2.92 -1.45
CA ILE A 29 3.77 -3.22 -0.60
C ILE A 29 3.72 -2.14 0.47
N VAL A 30 2.69 -1.30 0.44
CA VAL A 30 2.56 -0.15 1.34
C VAL A 30 1.34 -0.35 2.23
N ALA A 31 1.57 -0.54 3.53
CA ALA A 31 0.52 -0.60 4.53
C ALA A 31 0.24 0.80 5.09
N THR A 32 -1.01 1.24 5.02
CA THR A 32 -1.45 2.56 5.50
C THR A 32 -2.53 2.43 6.56
N ALA A 33 -2.53 3.37 7.50
CA ALA A 33 -3.55 3.50 8.52
C ALA A 33 -4.20 4.89 8.41
N ASN A 34 -5.39 4.95 7.81
CA ASN A 34 -6.15 6.18 7.60
C ASN A 34 -5.40 7.23 6.76
N ALA A 35 -4.72 6.83 5.69
CA ALA A 35 -4.03 7.77 4.79
C ALA A 35 -4.94 8.84 4.17
N HIS A 36 -6.26 8.61 4.08
CA HIS A 36 -7.22 9.66 3.70
C HIS A 36 -7.25 10.86 4.68
N LEU A 37 -6.66 10.71 5.87
CA LEU A 37 -6.53 11.75 6.89
C LEU A 37 -5.05 12.09 7.18
N ASP A 38 -4.11 11.47 6.48
CA ASP A 38 -2.67 11.60 6.73
C ASP A 38 -1.93 11.82 5.39
N GLU A 39 -1.60 13.09 5.14
CA GLU A 39 -0.93 13.53 3.92
C GLU A 39 0.49 12.96 3.76
N GLY A 40 1.15 12.57 4.85
CA GLY A 40 2.45 11.90 4.79
C GLY A 40 2.34 10.51 4.19
N GLN A 41 1.35 9.73 4.65
CA GLN A 41 1.05 8.40 4.12
C GLN A 41 0.49 8.47 2.69
N ALA A 42 -0.45 9.37 2.42
CA ALA A 42 -0.98 9.56 1.07
C ALA A 42 0.09 10.08 0.09
N GLY A 43 1.00 10.92 0.57
CA GLY A 43 2.09 11.49 -0.20
C GLY A 43 3.04 10.44 -0.76
N ILE A 44 3.45 9.45 0.07
CA ILE A 44 4.40 8.43 -0.39
C ILE A 44 3.76 7.50 -1.43
N VAL A 45 2.48 7.14 -1.25
CA VAL A 45 1.76 6.29 -2.22
C VAL A 45 1.64 7.01 -3.56
N ARG A 46 1.21 8.28 -3.57
CA ARG A 46 1.14 9.10 -4.80
C ARG A 46 2.50 9.22 -5.45
N PHE A 47 3.53 9.58 -4.68
CA PHE A 47 4.89 9.70 -5.19
C PHE A 47 5.36 8.43 -5.91
N LEU A 48 5.15 7.25 -5.33
CA LEU A 48 5.54 5.99 -5.97
C LEU A 48 4.75 5.74 -7.26
N VAL A 49 3.43 5.94 -7.24
CA VAL A 49 2.58 5.71 -8.43
C VAL A 49 2.90 6.70 -9.54
N ASP A 50 3.06 7.99 -9.22
CA ASP A 50 3.35 9.05 -10.18
C ASP A 50 4.74 8.88 -10.83
N ASN A 51 5.67 8.18 -10.14
CA ASN A 51 6.97 7.78 -10.67
C ASN A 51 6.96 6.38 -11.33
N GLY A 52 5.79 5.88 -11.72
CA GLY A 52 5.63 4.64 -12.49
C GLY A 52 5.96 3.36 -11.71
N ARG A 53 6.05 3.42 -10.38
CA ARG A 53 6.35 2.23 -9.55
C ARG A 53 5.12 1.35 -9.39
N ARG A 54 5.35 0.06 -9.25
CA ARG A 54 4.30 -0.95 -9.02
C ARG A 54 3.95 -0.97 -7.54
N VAL A 55 2.76 -0.51 -7.19
CA VAL A 55 2.33 -0.39 -5.78
C VAL A 55 1.13 -1.29 -5.51
N ILE A 56 1.19 -1.99 -4.37
CA ILE A 56 0.08 -2.69 -3.74
C ILE A 56 -0.21 -1.97 -2.43
N GLY A 57 -1.35 -1.29 -2.33
CA GLY A 57 -1.78 -0.63 -1.10
C GLY A 57 -2.57 -1.56 -0.18
N ILE A 58 -2.31 -1.48 1.12
CA ILE A 58 -3.06 -2.21 2.14
C ILE A 58 -3.54 -1.22 3.20
N ALA A 59 -4.84 -0.94 3.25
CA ALA A 59 -5.40 -0.16 4.36
C ALA A 59 -5.68 -1.06 5.56
N VAL A 60 -4.95 -0.83 6.65
CA VAL A 60 -4.99 -1.65 7.87
C VAL A 60 -5.99 -1.16 8.90
N ARG A 61 -6.82 -0.17 8.55
CA ARG A 61 -7.86 0.38 9.41
C ARG A 61 -9.11 0.71 8.60
N ASN A 62 -9.31 1.96 8.19
CA ASN A 62 -10.46 2.32 7.37
C ASN A 62 -10.19 2.03 5.89
N PRO A 63 -11.17 1.56 5.10
CA PRO A 63 -11.00 1.22 3.69
C PRO A 63 -11.01 2.45 2.75
N TYR A 64 -11.01 3.67 3.30
CA TYR A 64 -11.20 4.91 2.53
C TYR A 64 -9.89 5.50 1.98
N ASP A 65 -8.75 4.91 2.32
CA ASP A 65 -7.43 5.46 1.96
C ASP A 65 -7.24 5.59 0.45
N LEU A 66 -7.89 4.72 -0.34
CA LEU A 66 -7.85 4.77 -1.81
C LEU A 66 -8.33 6.12 -2.37
N ALA A 67 -9.24 6.83 -1.69
CA ALA A 67 -9.72 8.14 -2.13
C ALA A 67 -8.61 9.21 -2.16
N ALA A 68 -7.52 9.03 -1.40
CA ALA A 68 -6.38 9.94 -1.42
C ALA A 68 -5.39 9.67 -2.58
N TYR A 69 -5.53 8.55 -3.26
CA TYR A 69 -4.70 8.13 -4.40
C TYR A 69 -5.51 7.25 -5.37
N PRO A 70 -6.52 7.82 -6.04
CA PRO A 70 -7.45 7.06 -6.88
C PRO A 70 -6.78 6.41 -8.10
N GLN A 71 -5.56 6.82 -8.45
CA GLN A 71 -4.76 6.19 -9.51
C GLN A 71 -4.21 4.80 -9.15
N LEU A 72 -4.23 4.40 -7.88
CA LEU A 72 -3.73 3.12 -7.42
C LEU A 72 -4.63 1.96 -7.89
N ARG A 73 -4.03 0.99 -8.58
CA ARG A 73 -4.79 -0.11 -9.22
C ARG A 73 -4.95 -1.36 -8.37
N THR A 74 -4.07 -1.58 -7.40
CA THR A 74 -4.10 -2.76 -6.54
C THR A 74 -4.21 -2.32 -5.09
N TYR A 75 -5.36 -2.61 -4.48
CA TYR A 75 -5.70 -2.13 -3.14
C TYR A 75 -6.44 -3.22 -2.36
N LEU A 76 -6.02 -3.44 -1.11
CA LEU A 76 -6.65 -4.34 -0.16
C LEU A 76 -7.02 -3.55 1.11
N ALA A 77 -8.09 -3.98 1.79
CA ALA A 77 -8.43 -3.51 3.12
C ALA A 77 -8.45 -4.70 4.09
N THR A 78 -7.75 -4.58 5.22
CA THR A 78 -7.73 -5.62 6.26
C THR A 78 -8.59 -5.28 7.47
N TYR A 79 -9.11 -4.05 7.55
CA TYR A 79 -9.96 -3.52 8.64
C TYR A 79 -9.32 -3.48 10.04
N GLU A 80 -8.17 -4.10 10.21
CA GLU A 80 -7.34 -4.10 11.41
C GLU A 80 -5.87 -4.40 11.07
N TYR A 81 -4.96 -4.03 11.98
CA TYR A 81 -3.51 -4.23 11.86
C TYR A 81 -2.99 -5.45 12.62
N THR A 82 -3.88 -6.39 12.97
CA THR A 82 -3.49 -7.59 13.71
C THR A 82 -2.61 -8.51 12.85
N ARG A 83 -1.75 -9.30 13.49
CA ARG A 83 -0.89 -10.26 12.78
C ARG A 83 -1.68 -11.23 11.89
N PRO A 84 -2.81 -11.82 12.32
CA PRO A 84 -3.62 -12.66 11.44
C PRO A 84 -4.15 -11.93 10.20
N ALA A 85 -4.61 -10.69 10.35
CA ALA A 85 -5.13 -9.90 9.25
C ALA A 85 -4.04 -9.57 8.20
N LEU A 86 -2.85 -9.17 8.67
CA LEU A 86 -1.70 -8.92 7.79
C LEU A 86 -1.23 -10.20 7.08
N LEU A 87 -1.19 -11.35 7.78
CA LEU A 87 -0.85 -12.63 7.16
C LEU A 87 -1.87 -13.04 6.10
N ALA A 88 -3.16 -12.80 6.33
CA ALA A 88 -4.19 -13.06 5.33
C ALA A 88 -3.99 -12.20 4.07
N ALA A 89 -3.68 -10.91 4.22
CA ALA A 89 -3.37 -10.03 3.09
C ALA A 89 -2.14 -10.50 2.30
N VAL A 90 -1.06 -10.88 2.99
CA VAL A 90 0.15 -11.43 2.35
C VAL A 90 -0.19 -12.70 1.56
N ARG A 91 -0.95 -13.64 2.13
CA ARG A 91 -1.38 -14.86 1.42
C ARG A 91 -2.19 -14.56 0.16
N VAL A 92 -3.01 -13.51 0.17
CA VAL A 92 -3.72 -13.05 -1.03
C VAL A 92 -2.77 -12.46 -2.07
N ILE A 93 -1.86 -11.58 -1.64
CA ILE A 93 -0.89 -10.91 -2.52
C ILE A 93 0.00 -11.92 -3.25
N PHE A 94 0.44 -12.97 -2.55
CA PHE A 94 1.27 -14.03 -3.13
C PHE A 94 0.47 -15.14 -3.82
N GLY A 95 -0.86 -15.01 -3.90
CA GLY A 95 -1.72 -15.98 -4.60
C GLY A 95 -1.94 -17.31 -3.86
N GLU A 96 -1.53 -17.42 -2.60
CA GLU A 96 -1.78 -18.59 -1.75
C GLU A 96 -3.27 -18.74 -1.37
N LYS A 97 -4.01 -17.63 -1.37
CA LYS A 97 -5.46 -17.57 -1.13
C LYS A 97 -6.12 -16.57 -2.08
N GLN A 98 -7.36 -16.84 -2.47
CA GLN A 98 -8.20 -15.86 -3.16
C GLN A 98 -8.89 -14.93 -2.15
N ALA A 99 -8.99 -13.64 -2.48
CA ALA A 99 -9.79 -12.70 -1.72
C ALA A 99 -11.29 -13.00 -1.93
N GLN A 100 -12.03 -13.19 -0.84
CA GLN A 100 -13.48 -13.47 -0.88
C GLN A 100 -14.32 -12.30 -0.31
N GLY A 101 -13.66 -11.33 0.32
CA GLY A 101 -14.32 -10.16 0.89
C GLY A 101 -14.79 -9.18 -0.19
N HIS A 102 -15.92 -8.52 0.08
CA HIS A 102 -16.43 -7.40 -0.70
C HIS A 102 -16.50 -6.18 0.22
N LEU A 103 -16.27 -4.99 -0.31
CA LEU A 103 -16.36 -3.78 0.50
C LEU A 103 -17.80 -3.61 1.00
N PRO A 104 -18.02 -3.49 2.34
CA PRO A 104 -19.34 -3.24 2.89
C PRO A 104 -19.76 -1.75 2.78
N VAL A 105 -18.92 -0.93 2.17
CA VAL A 105 -19.07 0.53 2.06
C VAL A 105 -18.69 0.99 0.65
N THR A 106 -19.22 2.13 0.24
CA THR A 106 -18.77 2.80 -0.98
C THR A 106 -17.48 3.56 -0.69
N VAL A 107 -16.46 3.33 -1.51
CA VAL A 107 -15.28 4.20 -1.58
C VAL A 107 -15.43 5.04 -2.84
N SER A 108 -15.67 6.33 -2.66
CA SER A 108 -15.71 7.27 -3.77
C SER A 108 -14.28 7.62 -4.18
N VAL A 109 -13.89 7.23 -5.38
CA VAL A 109 -12.61 7.54 -6.03
C VAL A 109 -12.81 8.52 -7.17
#